data_AF-A0A412NF67-F1
#
_entry.id   AF-A0A412NF67-F1
#
_cell.length_a   1.000
_cell.length_b   1.000
_cell.length_c   1.000
_cell.angle_alpha   90.00
_cell.angle_beta   90.00
_cell.angle_gamma   90.00
#
_symmetry.space_group_name_H-M   'P 1'
#
loop_
_entity.id
_entity.type
_entity.pdbx_description
1 polymer ?
#
loop_
_entity_poly.entity_id
_entity_poly.type
_entity_poly.pdbx_seq_one_letter_code
_entity_poly.pdbx_strand_id
1 'polypeptide(L)'
;MPGWVEDLLKEMFYGPFYQLAKVVWDWCIGLSTGVISQDPQHFSPATWKFVTDTLYPWAMGIGLSMMNVFFICVFLKAASNLKENITLELCIEGMIRLVALNVLMQMG
;
A
#
# COMPACT_ATOMS: atom_id res chain seq x y z
N MET A 1 -14.61 -49.52 -15.87
CA MET A 1 -13.55 -49.72 -14.86
C MET A 1 -13.89 -50.96 -14.06
N PRO A 2 -12.90 -51.69 -13.51
CA PRO A 2 -13.17 -52.86 -12.67
C PRO A 2 -13.95 -52.46 -11.42
N GLY A 3 -14.97 -53.23 -11.02
CA GLY A 3 -15.86 -52.89 -9.89
C GLY A 3 -15.13 -52.68 -8.55
N TRP A 4 -14.03 -53.40 -8.31
CA TRP A 4 -13.21 -53.25 -7.10
C TRP A 4 -12.52 -51.88 -6.99
N VAL A 5 -12.22 -51.24 -8.13
CA VAL A 5 -11.64 -49.88 -8.16
C VAL A 5 -12.71 -48.85 -7.79
N GLU A 6 -13.96 -49.10 -8.20
CA GLU A 6 -15.08 -48.21 -7.92
C GLU A 6 -15.50 -48.26 -6.44
N ASP A 7 -15.46 -49.44 -5.82
CA ASP A 7 -15.73 -49.60 -4.40
C ASP A 7 -14.61 -49.03 -3.51
N LEU A 8 -13.35 -49.21 -3.90
CA LEU A 8 -12.21 -48.58 -3.21
C LEU A 8 -12.26 -47.05 -3.32
N LEU A 9 -12.63 -46.51 -4.49
CA LEU A 9 -12.88 -45.08 -4.68
C LEU A 9 -14.04 -44.58 -3.82
N LYS A 10 -15.13 -45.36 -3.69
CA LYS A 10 -16.27 -45.00 -2.82
C LYS A 10 -15.88 -45.00 -1.34
N GLU A 11 -15.10 -45.96 -0.88
CA GLU A 11 -14.63 -45.96 0.51
C GLU A 11 -13.64 -44.83 0.79
N MET A 12 -12.74 -44.52 -0.14
CA MET A 12 -11.75 -43.45 0.01
C MET A 12 -12.35 -42.03 -0.07
N PHE A 13 -13.32 -41.80 -0.97
CA PHE A 13 -13.86 -40.45 -1.25
C PHE A 13 -15.29 -40.23 -0.75
N TYR A 14 -15.98 -41.27 -0.28
CA TYR A 14 -17.33 -41.17 0.29
C TYR A 14 -17.48 -41.92 1.62
N GLY A 15 -16.39 -42.48 2.16
CA GLY A 15 -16.38 -43.08 3.48
C GLY A 15 -16.66 -42.06 4.60
N PRO A 16 -17.17 -42.52 5.75
CA PRO A 16 -17.59 -41.64 6.86
C PRO A 16 -16.45 -40.76 7.39
N PHE A 17 -15.21 -41.27 7.39
CA PHE A 17 -14.03 -40.50 7.79
C PHE A 17 -13.64 -39.42 6.78
N TYR A 18 -13.77 -39.69 5.47
CA TYR A 18 -13.50 -38.70 4.43
C TYR A 18 -14.54 -37.59 4.46
N GLN A 19 -15.81 -37.90 4.69
CA GLN A 19 -16.84 -36.87 4.84
C GLN A 19 -16.60 -35.99 6.07
N LEU A 20 -16.22 -36.56 7.21
CA LEU A 20 -15.84 -35.78 8.39
C LEU A 20 -14.60 -34.90 8.13
N ALA A 21 -13.58 -35.46 7.48
CA ALA A 21 -12.38 -34.70 7.10
C ALA A 21 -12.71 -33.57 6.12
N LYS A 22 -13.62 -33.80 5.17
CA LYS A 22 -14.11 -32.79 4.23
C LYS A 22 -14.84 -31.66 4.95
N VAL A 23 -15.69 -31.95 5.94
CA VAL A 23 -16.37 -30.91 6.73
C VAL A 23 -15.36 -30.04 7.49
N VAL A 24 -14.34 -30.65 8.10
CA VAL A 24 -13.27 -29.91 8.79
C VAL A 24 -12.47 -29.07 7.80
N TRP A 25 -12.15 -29.63 6.62
CA TRP A 25 -11.45 -28.91 5.56
C TRP A 25 -12.26 -27.72 5.04
N ASP A 26 -13.54 -27.92 4.71
CA ASP A 26 -14.43 -26.88 4.22
C ASP A 26 -14.61 -25.76 5.26
N TRP A 27 -14.62 -26.10 6.56
CA TRP A 27 -14.62 -25.13 7.64
C TRP A 27 -13.31 -24.32 7.71
N CYS A 28 -12.15 -24.97 7.63
CA CYS A 28 -10.85 -24.31 7.59
C CYS A 28 -10.67 -23.40 6.35
N ILE A 29 -11.16 -23.85 5.19
CA ILE A 29 -11.15 -23.04 3.96
C ILE A 29 -12.13 -21.87 4.06
N GLY A 30 -13.31 -22.07 4.66
CA GLY A 30 -14.27 -21.00 4.92
C GLY A 30 -13.69 -19.90 5.82
N LEU A 31 -13.00 -20.29 6.91
CA LEU A 31 -12.33 -19.33 7.78
C LEU A 31 -11.17 -18.61 7.09
N SER A 32 -10.31 -19.32 6.37
CA SER A 32 -9.19 -18.70 5.66
C SER A 32 -9.65 -17.78 4.51
N THR A 33 -10.69 -18.17 3.77
CA THR A 33 -11.31 -17.30 2.74
C THR A 33 -11.97 -16.08 3.38
N GLY A 34 -12.63 -16.24 4.52
CA GLY A 34 -13.19 -15.14 5.30
C GLY A 34 -12.13 -14.13 5.74
N VAL A 35 -10.95 -14.60 6.15
CA VAL A 35 -9.82 -13.73 6.54
C VAL A 35 -9.18 -13.04 5.33
N ILE A 36 -9.00 -13.75 4.20
CA ILE A 36 -8.37 -13.21 2.99
C ILE A 36 -9.28 -12.20 2.27
N SER A 37 -10.60 -12.38 2.38
CA SER A 37 -11.59 -11.45 1.80
C SER A 37 -11.83 -10.20 2.64
N GLN A 38 -11.23 -10.09 3.82
CA GLN A 38 -11.31 -8.87 4.62
C GLN A 38 -10.31 -7.84 4.12
N ASP A 39 -10.76 -6.61 3.94
CA ASP A 39 -9.85 -5.50 3.70
C ASP A 39 -8.85 -5.37 4.86
N PRO A 40 -7.59 -4.97 4.61
CA PRO A 40 -6.58 -4.78 5.66
C PRO A 40 -7.03 -3.86 6.80
N GLN A 41 -7.95 -2.92 6.49
CA GLN A 41 -8.57 -2.01 7.45
C GLN A 41 -9.53 -2.72 8.42
N HIS A 42 -10.23 -3.76 7.94
CA HIS A 42 -11.16 -4.54 8.74
C HIS A 42 -10.44 -5.56 9.63
N PHE A 43 -9.29 -6.07 9.17
CA PHE A 43 -8.50 -7.05 9.92
C PHE A 43 -7.83 -6.46 11.17
N SER A 44 -7.31 -5.22 11.10
CA SER A 44 -6.79 -4.50 12.27
C SER A 44 -7.13 -3.00 12.22
N PRO A 45 -8.33 -2.62 12.70
CA PRO A 45 -8.77 -1.22 12.69
C PRO A 45 -7.86 -0.29 13.48
N ALA A 46 -7.30 -0.78 14.60
CA ALA A 46 -6.42 0.00 15.47
C ALA A 46 -5.06 0.28 14.80
N THR A 47 -4.46 -0.73 14.16
CA THR A 47 -3.20 -0.56 13.43
C THR A 47 -3.41 0.34 12.22
N TRP A 48 -4.51 0.16 11.49
CA TRP A 48 -4.78 0.98 10.33
C TRP A 48 -5.05 2.44 10.68
N LYS A 49 -5.80 2.69 11.77
CA LYS A 49 -5.99 4.04 12.32
C LYS A 49 -4.67 4.72 12.66
N PHE A 50 -3.72 4.00 13.28
CA PHE A 50 -2.39 4.55 13.54
C PHE A 50 -1.63 4.88 12.25
N VAL A 51 -1.73 4.02 11.23
CA VAL A 51 -1.10 4.25 9.92
C VAL A 51 -1.69 5.49 9.25
N THR A 52 -3.02 5.64 9.22
CA THR A 52 -3.69 6.79 8.58
C THR A 52 -3.52 8.09 9.34
N ASP A 53 -3.66 8.07 10.67
CA ASP A 53 -3.74 9.30 11.46
C ASP A 53 -2.36 9.81 11.87
N THR A 54 -1.35 8.94 11.90
CA THR A 54 -0.03 9.25 12.45
C THR A 54 1.10 9.00 11.46
N LEU A 55 1.19 7.79 10.91
CA LEU A 55 2.34 7.42 10.07
C LEU A 55 2.31 8.12 8.70
N TYR A 56 1.14 8.17 8.06
CA TYR A 56 0.99 8.74 6.72
C TYR A 56 1.25 10.26 6.69
N PRO A 57 0.67 11.08 7.60
CA PRO A 57 1.01 12.51 7.67
C PRO A 57 2.48 12.76 7.97
N TRP A 58 3.11 11.93 8.81
CA TRP A 58 4.55 12.04 9.09
C TRP A 58 5.42 11.73 7.88
N ALA A 59 5.15 10.63 7.17
CA ALA A 59 5.90 10.24 5.97
C ALA A 59 5.76 11.31 4.88
N MET A 60 4.55 11.84 4.70
CA MET A 60 4.28 12.92 3.75
C MET A 60 5.01 14.22 4.15
N GLY A 61 4.99 14.58 5.43
CA GLY A 61 5.73 15.75 5.95
C GLY A 61 7.24 15.64 5.75
N ILE A 62 7.82 14.44 5.94
CA ILE A 62 9.23 14.18 5.67
C ILE A 62 9.52 14.36 4.17
N GLY A 63 8.71 13.77 3.29
CA GLY A 63 8.87 13.90 1.83
C GLY A 63 8.79 15.36 1.35
N LEU A 64 7.83 16.12 1.87
CA LEU A 64 7.67 17.56 1.62
C LEU A 64 8.91 18.35 2.07
N SER A 65 9.42 18.06 3.26
CA SER A 65 10.62 18.73 3.78
C SER A 65 11.85 18.47 2.91
N MET A 66 12.06 17.23 2.47
CA MET A 66 13.16 16.88 1.57
C MET A 66 13.05 17.60 0.23
N MET A 67 11.85 17.67 -0.35
CA MET A 67 11.62 18.35 -1.62
C MET A 67 11.92 19.86 -1.53
N ASN A 68 11.53 20.50 -0.42
CA ASN A 68 11.87 21.89 -0.14
C ASN A 68 13.39 22.10 0.00
N VAL A 69 14.10 21.18 0.67
CA VAL A 69 15.57 21.24 0.79
C VAL A 69 16.24 21.06 -0.58
N PHE A 70 15.80 20.11 -1.39
CA PHE A 70 16.33 19.93 -2.74
C PHE A 70 16.12 21.17 -3.61
N PHE A 71 14.94 21.80 -3.50
CA PHE A 71 14.67 23.04 -4.21
C PHE A 71 15.61 24.16 -3.79
N ILE A 72 15.84 24.35 -2.49
CA ILE A 72 16.80 25.36 -1.98
C ILE A 72 18.22 25.05 -2.48
N CYS A 73 18.66 23.80 -2.47
CA CYS A 73 19.98 23.42 -2.99
C CYS A 73 20.13 23.73 -4.49
N VAL A 74 19.10 23.42 -5.30
CA VAL A 74 19.08 23.74 -6.73
C VAL A 74 19.05 25.26 -6.94
N PHE A 75 18.26 25.98 -6.14
CA PHE A 75 18.18 27.44 -6.17
C PHE A 75 19.53 28.08 -5.84
N LEU A 76 20.20 27.63 -4.78
CA LEU A 76 21.53 28.13 -4.39
C LEU A 76 22.59 27.79 -5.43
N LYS A 77 22.53 26.61 -6.07
CA LYS A 77 23.42 26.23 -7.17
C LYS A 77 23.19 27.10 -8.40
N ALA A 78 21.92 27.37 -8.74
CA ALA A 78 21.55 28.28 -9.80
C ALA A 78 22.06 29.70 -9.47
N ALA A 79 21.82 30.20 -8.26
CA ALA A 79 22.30 31.49 -7.80
C ALA A 79 23.84 31.58 -7.78
N SER A 80 24.56 30.50 -7.45
CA SER A 80 26.03 30.48 -7.56
C SER A 80 26.52 30.61 -9.01
N ASN A 81 25.70 30.22 -9.99
CA ASN A 81 25.97 30.42 -11.41
C ASN A 81 25.58 31.85 -11.89
N LEU A 82 25.16 32.76 -10.98
CA LEU A 82 24.74 34.15 -11.28
C LEU A 82 25.77 34.99 -12.02
N LYS A 83 27.02 34.52 -12.16
CA LYS A 83 27.99 35.20 -13.02
C LYS A 83 27.56 35.19 -14.50
N GLU A 84 26.55 34.41 -14.91
CA GLU A 84 26.20 34.21 -16.33
C GLU A 84 24.69 34.22 -16.72
N ASN A 85 23.81 34.94 -15.99
CA ASN A 85 22.35 35.12 -16.25
C ASN A 85 21.42 34.13 -15.54
N ILE A 86 20.92 34.53 -14.37
CA ILE A 86 19.61 34.07 -13.91
C ILE A 86 18.60 35.18 -14.17
N THR A 87 17.56 34.89 -14.94
CA THR A 87 16.40 35.77 -15.05
C THR A 87 15.49 35.54 -13.83
N LEU A 88 15.03 36.63 -13.22
CA LEU A 88 14.10 36.59 -12.07
C LEU A 88 12.84 35.77 -12.37
N GLU A 89 12.45 35.70 -13.65
CA GLU A 89 11.32 34.92 -14.16
C GLU A 89 11.44 33.43 -13.83
N LEU A 90 12.62 32.82 -14.01
CA LEU A 90 12.83 31.39 -13.71
C LEU A 90 12.76 31.11 -12.21
N CYS A 91 13.20 32.05 -11.38
CA CYS A 91 13.10 31.95 -9.92
C CYS A 91 11.64 32.03 -9.45
N ILE A 92 10.88 32.98 -9.98
CA ILE A 92 9.46 33.15 -9.64
C ILE A 92 8.65 31.94 -10.09
N GLU A 93 8.90 31.42 -11.29
CA GLU A 93 8.24 30.20 -11.77
C GLU A 93 8.55 28.99 -10.89
N GLY A 94 9.81 28.81 -10.47
CA GLY A 94 10.20 27.76 -9.54
C GLY A 94 9.48 27.85 -8.19
N MET A 95 9.38 29.06 -7.62
CA MET A 95 8.69 29.29 -6.35
C MET A 95 7.19 29.01 -6.45
N ILE A 96 6.54 29.42 -7.54
CA ILE A 96 5.11 29.15 -7.77
C ILE A 96 4.86 27.64 -7.87
N ARG A 97 5.71 26.91 -8.63
CA ARG A 97 5.59 25.44 -8.75
C ARG A 97 5.78 24.75 -7.40
N LEU A 98 6.72 25.20 -6.58
CA LEU A 98 6.95 24.63 -5.24
C LEU A 98 5.76 24.88 -4.30
N VAL A 99 5.19 26.09 -4.31
CA VAL A 99 3.98 26.40 -3.51
C VAL A 99 2.80 25.54 -3.98
N ALA A 100 2.57 25.45 -5.29
CA ALA A 100 1.51 24.60 -5.83
C ALA A 100 1.69 23.13 -5.43
N LEU A 101 2.93 22.63 -5.45
CA LEU A 101 3.23 21.24 -5.12
C LEU A 101 3.10 20.95 -3.62
N ASN A 102 3.52 21.88 -2.75
CA ASN A 102 3.29 21.79 -1.30
C ASN A 102 1.79 21.79 -0.96
N VAL A 103 1.01 22.65 -1.62
CA VAL A 103 -0.44 22.73 -1.42
C VAL A 103 -1.13 21.47 -1.94
N LEU A 104 -0.76 20.95 -3.11
CA LEU A 104 -1.32 19.71 -3.66
C LEU A 104 -1.03 18.50 -2.78
N MET A 105 0.18 18.37 -2.24
CA MET A 105 0.53 17.26 -1.36
C MET A 105 -0.12 17.37 0.02
N GLN A 106 -0.40 18.58 0.53
CA GLN A 106 -1.13 18.73 1.80
C GLN A 106 -2.65 18.60 1.66
N MET A 107 -3.20 18.69 0.45
CA MET A 107 -4.63 18.50 0.17
C MET A 107 -5.01 17.05 -0.16
N GLY A 108 -4.04 16.16 -0.38
CA GLY A 108 -4.24 14.72 -0.56
C GLY A 108 -4.02 13.94 0.72
#